data_AF-A0A3M0WMX0-F1
#
_entry.id   AF-A0A3M0WMX0-F1
#
_cell.length_a   1.000
_cell.length_b   1.000
_cell.length_c   1.000
_cell.angle_alpha   90.00
_cell.angle_beta   90.00
_cell.angle_gamma   90.00
#
_symmetry.space_group_name_H-M   'P 1'
#
loop_
_entity.id
_entity.type
_entity.pdbx_description
1 polymer ?
#
loop_
_entity_poly.entity_id
_entity_poly.type
_entity_poly.pdbx_seq_one_letter_code
_entity_poly.pdbx_strand_id
1 'polypeptide(L)'
;MFDIGWTELLLIAIVALIVVGPQDLPRLFRQLGRWSARIRAMASDFQHSLEEAARESGVRDVTEDLGKMTSSRALGLDEVERSARELMDQDWDDAGSGAGGGKDSGAGSGAGAEDAERAERTRRIAEAMAAERAEREAEIAAKAAEAEAKLAAGGDGKSGA
;
A
#
# COMPACT_ATOMS: atom_id res chain seq x y z
N MET A 1 17.45 21.89 -20.39
CA MET A 1 16.71 21.78 -21.67
C MET A 1 15.66 20.67 -21.61
N PHE A 2 14.90 20.61 -20.51
CA PHE A 2 13.75 19.73 -20.34
C PHE A 2 12.65 20.60 -19.75
N ASP A 3 12.03 21.43 -20.59
CA ASP A 3 10.78 22.13 -20.28
C ASP A 3 9.65 21.11 -20.28
N ILE A 4 9.62 20.21 -19.29
CA ILE A 4 8.48 19.33 -19.05
C ILE A 4 7.52 20.11 -18.15
N GLY A 5 6.62 20.86 -18.77
CA GLY A 5 5.51 21.52 -18.10
C GLY A 5 4.31 20.59 -17.90
N TRP A 6 3.31 21.11 -17.20
CA TRP A 6 2.01 20.45 -17.07
C TRP A 6 1.39 20.10 -18.44
N THR A 7 1.59 20.98 -19.42
CA THR A 7 1.12 20.81 -20.80
C THR A 7 1.77 19.63 -21.50
N GLU A 8 3.10 19.47 -21.37
CA GLU A 8 3.84 18.34 -21.93
C GLU A 8 3.47 17.02 -21.24
N LEU A 9 3.27 17.02 -19.92
CA LEU A 9 2.77 15.85 -19.21
C LEU A 9 1.38 15.42 -19.72
N LEU A 10 0.50 16.40 -19.99
CA LEU A 10 -0.82 16.14 -20.56
C LEU A 10 -0.73 15.58 -21.99
N LEU A 11 0.18 16.11 -22.81
CA LEU A 11 0.47 15.57 -24.15
C LEU A 11 0.95 14.11 -24.07
N ILE A 12 1.91 13.83 -23.19
CA ILE A 12 2.44 12.47 -22.97
C ILE A 12 1.34 11.54 -22.47
N ALA A 13 0.47 12.01 -21.56
CA ALA A 13 -0.67 11.23 -21.08
C ALA A 13 -1.62 10.86 -22.23
N ILE A 14 -1.95 11.80 -23.12
CA ILE A 14 -2.79 11.52 -24.30
C ILE A 14 -2.13 10.48 -25.22
N VAL A 15 -0.85 10.65 -25.53
CA VAL A 15 -0.11 9.69 -26.39
C VAL A 15 -0.08 8.31 -25.73
N ALA A 16 0.15 8.23 -24.43
CA ALA A 16 0.16 6.98 -23.69
C ALA A 16 -1.23 6.30 -23.68
N LEU A 17 -2.33 7.07 -23.59
CA LEU A 17 -3.69 6.54 -23.71
C LEU A 17 -3.97 5.93 -25.09
N ILE A 18 -3.41 6.51 -26.16
CA ILE A 18 -3.60 6.00 -27.53
C ILE A 18 -2.77 4.72 -27.74
N VAL A 19 -1.52 4.71 -27.31
CA VAL A 19 -0.58 3.61 -27.56
C VAL A 19 -0.87 2.40 -26.68
N VAL A 20 -1.07 2.63 -25.38
CA VAL A 20 -1.27 1.56 -24.39
C VAL A 20 -2.76 1.23 -24.24
N GLY A 21 -3.64 2.21 -24.44
CA GLY A 21 -5.07 2.07 -24.24
C GLY A 21 -5.54 2.69 -22.91
N PRO A 22 -6.73 3.32 -22.89
CA PRO A 22 -7.24 4.02 -21.70
C PRO A 22 -7.58 3.09 -20.53
N GLN A 23 -7.79 1.80 -20.79
CA GLN A 23 -8.12 0.81 -19.78
C GLN A 23 -6.88 0.12 -19.18
N ASP A 24 -5.76 0.14 -19.91
CA ASP A 24 -4.55 -0.58 -19.54
C ASP A 24 -3.59 0.28 -18.71
N LEU A 25 -3.48 1.57 -18.99
CA LEU A 25 -2.76 2.52 -18.14
C LEU A 25 -3.17 2.44 -16.65
N PRO A 26 -4.47 2.53 -16.27
CA PRO A 26 -4.86 2.44 -14.87
C PRO A 26 -4.58 1.06 -14.27
N ARG A 27 -4.64 -0.02 -15.07
CA ARG A 27 -4.25 -1.37 -14.61
C ARG A 27 -2.75 -1.46 -14.36
N LEU A 28 -1.92 -0.84 -15.20
CA LEU A 28 -0.47 -0.77 -15.05
C LEU A 28 -0.07 0.06 -13.83
N PHE A 29 -0.65 1.25 -13.64
CA PHE A 29 -0.39 2.06 -12.44
C PHE A 29 -0.78 1.33 -11.16
N ARG A 30 -1.90 0.60 -11.16
CA ARG A 30 -2.29 -0.23 -10.00
C ARG A 30 -1.27 -1.34 -9.73
N GLN A 31 -0.67 -1.92 -10.75
CA GLN A 31 0.38 -2.95 -10.60
C GLN A 31 1.69 -2.34 -10.11
N LEU A 32 2.14 -1.26 -10.74
CA LEU A 32 3.34 -0.52 -10.38
C LEU A 32 3.25 0.02 -8.95
N GLY A 33 2.08 0.55 -8.56
CA GLY A 33 1.80 1.05 -7.22
C GLY A 33 1.89 -0.02 -6.15
N ARG A 34 1.46 -1.27 -6.43
CA ARG A 34 1.66 -2.39 -5.49
C ARG A 34 3.13 -2.79 -5.35
N TRP A 35 3.95 -2.51 -6.36
CA TRP A 35 5.38 -2.77 -6.33
C TRP A 35 6.11 -1.68 -5.56
N SER A 36 5.80 -0.40 -5.84
CA SER A 36 6.32 0.73 -5.09
C SER A 36 5.89 0.73 -3.62
N ALA A 37 4.65 0.33 -3.31
CA ALA A 37 4.18 0.20 -1.93
C ALA A 37 4.99 -0.82 -1.12
N ARG A 38 5.37 -1.94 -1.74
CA ARG A 38 6.24 -2.94 -1.11
C ARG A 38 7.65 -2.39 -0.88
N ILE A 39 8.22 -1.70 -1.86
CA ILE A 39 9.52 -1.04 -1.72
C ILE A 39 9.46 0.04 -0.62
N ARG A 40 8.37 0.83 -0.55
CA ARG A 40 8.16 1.85 0.48
C ARG A 40 8.08 1.24 1.88
N ALA A 41 7.36 0.12 2.03
CA ALA A 41 7.28 -0.62 3.28
C ALA A 41 8.66 -1.11 3.72
N MET A 42 9.41 -1.76 2.82
CA MET A 42 10.78 -2.19 3.09
C MET A 42 11.68 -1.01 3.45
N ALA A 43 11.61 0.09 2.70
CA ALA A 43 12.38 1.30 2.98
C ALA A 43 12.05 1.91 4.35
N SER A 44 10.79 1.82 4.80
CA SER A 44 10.38 2.24 6.15
C SER A 44 11.08 1.39 7.22
N ASP A 45 11.16 0.08 7.04
CA ASP A 45 11.83 -0.83 7.97
C ASP A 45 13.36 -0.59 7.99
N PHE A 46 13.95 -0.32 6.82
CA PHE A 46 15.35 0.09 6.71
C PHE A 46 15.61 1.43 7.39
N GLN A 47 14.75 2.44 7.16
CA GLN A 47 14.85 3.73 7.84
C GLN A 47 14.81 3.55 9.36
N HIS A 48 13.90 2.72 9.86
CA HIS A 48 13.80 2.45 11.30
C HIS A 48 15.06 1.76 11.85
N SER A 49 15.59 0.77 11.12
CA SER A 49 16.81 0.05 11.49
C SER A 49 18.05 0.93 11.41
N LEU A 50 18.13 1.81 10.41
CA LEU A 50 19.20 2.79 10.26
C LEU A 50 19.11 3.87 11.33
N GLU A 51 17.94 4.37 11.69
CA GLU A 51 17.76 5.36 12.77
C GLU A 51 18.27 4.82 14.11
N GLU A 52 18.00 3.53 14.38
CA GLU A 52 18.48 2.86 15.58
C GLU A 52 20.00 2.67 15.56
N ALA A 53 20.57 2.25 14.43
CA ALA A 53 22.03 2.15 14.26
C ALA A 53 22.74 3.52 14.19
N ALA A 54 22.06 4.57 13.71
CA ALA A 54 22.57 5.93 13.57
C ALA A 54 22.58 6.71 14.88
N ARG A 55 21.84 6.25 15.90
CA ARG A 55 21.99 6.76 17.27
C ARG A 55 23.32 6.32 17.91
N GLU A 56 23.85 5.18 17.48
CA GLU A 56 25.11 4.60 17.99
C GLU A 56 26.33 4.99 17.12
N SER A 57 26.15 5.11 15.80
CA SER A 57 27.18 5.52 14.83
C SER A 57 26.76 6.83 14.19
N GLY A 58 27.65 7.83 14.03
CA GLY A 58 27.36 9.22 13.61
C GLY A 58 26.77 9.44 12.20
N VAL A 59 25.82 8.62 11.77
CA VAL A 59 25.11 8.63 10.48
C VAL A 59 24.01 9.70 10.45
N ARG A 60 23.71 10.32 11.58
CA ARG A 60 22.68 11.36 11.73
C ARG A 60 22.89 12.56 10.80
N ASP A 61 24.14 12.97 10.61
CA ASP A 61 24.52 14.09 9.73
C ASP A 61 24.20 13.79 8.26
N VAL A 62 24.40 12.53 7.83
CA VAL A 62 24.08 12.09 6.46
C VAL A 62 22.57 12.12 6.23
N THR A 63 21.78 11.68 7.20
CA THR A 63 20.31 11.73 7.11
C THR A 63 19.79 13.16 7.05
N GLU A 64 20.40 14.10 7.78
CA GLU A 64 20.01 15.52 7.77
C GLU A 64 20.34 16.21 6.44
N ASP A 65 21.52 15.96 5.87
CA ASP A 65 21.93 16.51 4.58
C ASP A 65 21.08 15.95 3.43
N LEU A 66 20.76 14.65 3.45
CA LEU A 66 19.80 14.06 2.52
C LEU A 66 18.41 14.69 2.69
N GLY A 67 17.96 14.88 3.93
CA GLY A 67 16.69 15.53 4.24
C GLY A 67 16.60 16.96 3.68
N LYS A 68 17.69 17.74 3.75
CA LYS A 68 17.77 19.08 3.15
C LYS A 68 17.65 19.03 1.63
N MET A 69 18.30 18.06 0.97
CA MET A 69 18.23 17.87 -0.49
C MET A 69 16.86 17.37 -0.96
N THR A 70 16.17 16.57 -0.16
CA THR A 70 14.84 16.03 -0.50
C THR A 70 13.68 16.85 0.07
N SER A 71 13.97 17.92 0.81
CA SER A 71 12.94 18.76 1.39
C SER A 71 12.03 19.35 0.30
N SER A 72 10.76 19.57 0.63
CA SER A 72 9.73 20.11 -0.27
C SER A 72 10.18 21.40 -0.99
N ARG A 73 11.06 22.17 -0.35
CA ARG A 73 11.67 23.38 -0.89
C ARG A 73 12.67 23.10 -2.02
N ALA A 74 13.50 22.07 -1.88
CA ALA A 74 14.46 21.67 -2.91
C ALA A 74 13.76 20.99 -4.12
N LEU A 75 12.64 20.31 -3.86
CA LEU A 75 11.85 19.64 -4.88
C LEU A 75 10.78 20.53 -5.54
N GLY A 76 10.69 21.83 -5.17
CA GLY A 76 9.73 22.77 -5.75
C GLY A 76 8.26 22.41 -5.51
N LEU A 77 7.98 21.55 -4.52
CA LEU A 77 6.65 21.02 -4.27
C LEU A 77 5.70 22.08 -3.67
N ASP A 78 6.24 23.11 -3.01
CA ASP A 78 5.47 24.27 -2.51
C ASP A 78 4.81 25.06 -3.64
N GLU A 79 5.49 25.22 -4.78
CA GLU A 79 4.95 25.98 -5.92
C GLU A 79 3.87 25.19 -6.66
N VAL A 80 4.05 23.86 -6.71
CA VAL A 80 3.06 22.91 -7.23
C VAL A 80 1.83 22.88 -6.31
N GLU A 81 2.00 22.83 -4.99
CA GLU A 81 0.89 22.86 -4.03
C GLU A 81 0.13 24.18 -4.11
N ARG A 82 0.84 25.32 -4.20
CA ARG A 82 0.22 26.64 -4.36
C ARG A 82 -0.58 26.73 -5.66
N SER A 83 0.00 26.28 -6.77
CA SER A 83 -0.67 26.25 -8.08
C SER A 83 -1.87 25.30 -8.11
N ALA A 84 -1.76 24.12 -7.50
CA ALA A 84 -2.86 23.15 -7.40
C ALA A 84 -3.99 23.67 -6.50
N ARG A 85 -3.66 24.38 -5.43
CA ARG A 85 -4.63 24.99 -4.51
C ARG A 85 -5.36 26.17 -5.16
N GLU A 86 -4.67 26.98 -5.96
CA GLU A 86 -5.26 28.07 -6.74
C GLU A 86 -6.20 27.58 -7.85
N LEU A 87 -5.88 26.44 -8.49
CA LEU A 87 -6.76 25.77 -9.44
C LEU A 87 -8.00 25.14 -8.76
N MET A 88 -7.81 24.52 -7.59
CA MET A 88 -8.92 23.94 -6.81
C MET A 88 -9.90 24.99 -6.26
N ASP A 89 -9.40 26.15 -5.83
CA ASP A 89 -10.27 27.24 -5.36
C ASP A 89 -11.08 27.86 -6.51
N GLN A 90 -10.54 27.93 -7.73
CA GLN A 90 -11.26 28.44 -8.92
C GLN A 90 -12.40 27.52 -9.37
N ASP A 91 -12.22 26.20 -9.35
CA ASP A 91 -13.28 25.25 -9.73
C ASP A 91 -14.42 25.16 -8.69
N TRP A 92 -14.15 25.52 -7.42
CA TRP A 92 -15.16 25.48 -6.36
C TRP A 92 -16.15 26.66 -6.40
N ASP A 93 -15.71 27.84 -6.83
CA ASP A 93 -16.58 29.01 -6.97
C ASP A 93 -17.53 28.92 -8.18
N ASP A 94 -17.14 28.25 -9.26
CA ASP A 94 -18.02 28.03 -10.43
C ASP A 94 -19.02 26.88 -10.20
N ALA A 95 -18.61 25.82 -9.49
CA ALA A 95 -19.50 24.75 -9.04
C ALA A 95 -20.49 25.21 -7.95
N GLY A 96 -20.17 26.28 -7.22
CA GLY A 96 -21.01 26.85 -6.16
C GLY A 96 -22.12 27.80 -6.64
N SER A 97 -22.08 28.27 -7.90
CA SER A 97 -23.05 29.25 -8.40
C SER A 97 -24.16 28.68 -9.31
N GLY A 98 -24.13 27.36 -9.58
CA GLY A 98 -25.05 26.70 -10.51
C GLY A 98 -25.92 25.57 -9.95
N ALA A 99 -25.85 25.24 -8.66
CA ALA A 99 -26.69 24.18 -8.08
C ALA A 99 -27.28 24.62 -6.73
N GLY A 100 -28.49 25.16 -6.79
CA GLY A 100 -29.34 25.26 -5.62
C GLY A 100 -29.61 23.88 -5.03
N GLY A 101 -29.33 23.69 -3.75
CA GLY A 101 -29.65 22.47 -3.03
C GLY A 101 -29.16 22.47 -1.59
N GLY A 102 -30.00 22.99 -0.68
CA GLY A 102 -30.11 22.46 0.68
C GLY A 102 -28.93 22.67 1.61
N LYS A 103 -29.00 23.77 2.37
CA LYS A 103 -28.30 23.92 3.64
C LYS A 103 -29.20 23.34 4.74
N ASP A 104 -28.96 22.11 5.15
CA ASP A 104 -29.45 21.55 6.40
C ASP A 104 -28.35 20.77 7.12
N SER A 105 -27.76 21.50 8.06
CA SER A 105 -27.21 20.99 9.30
C SER A 105 -28.04 19.82 9.87
N GLY A 106 -27.38 18.68 10.08
CA GLY A 106 -27.96 17.53 10.77
C GLY A 106 -26.88 16.62 11.34
N ALA A 107 -26.32 17.02 12.48
CA ALA A 107 -25.65 16.08 13.37
C ALA A 107 -26.67 15.05 13.90
N GLY A 108 -26.30 13.77 13.90
CA GLY A 108 -26.82 12.81 14.88
C GLY A 108 -27.55 11.56 14.34
N SER A 109 -27.06 10.42 14.82
CA SER A 109 -27.68 9.08 14.89
C SER A 109 -27.56 8.18 13.65
N GLY A 110 -26.65 7.21 13.72
CA GLY A 110 -26.51 6.13 12.74
C GLY A 110 -25.39 5.12 13.05
N ALA A 111 -24.44 5.46 13.93
CA ALA A 111 -23.22 4.65 14.14
C ALA A 111 -23.37 3.39 15.02
N GLY A 112 -24.55 3.11 15.61
CA GLY A 112 -24.65 2.05 16.63
C GLY A 112 -24.84 0.62 16.08
N ALA A 113 -25.51 0.47 14.93
CA ALA A 113 -25.92 -0.84 14.42
C ALA A 113 -24.88 -1.49 13.49
N GLU A 114 -24.21 -0.67 12.68
CA GLU A 114 -23.24 -1.14 11.67
C GLU A 114 -21.93 -1.62 12.31
N ASP A 115 -21.50 -0.98 13.41
CA ASP A 115 -20.29 -1.38 14.14
C ASP A 115 -20.47 -2.73 14.88
N ALA A 116 -21.68 -3.02 15.37
CA ALA A 116 -22.01 -4.28 16.02
C ALA A 116 -22.01 -5.46 15.02
N GLU A 117 -22.60 -5.27 13.84
CA GLU A 117 -22.65 -6.30 12.80
C GLU A 117 -21.26 -6.57 12.21
N ARG A 118 -20.42 -5.52 12.08
CA ARG A 118 -19.05 -5.64 11.60
C ARG A 118 -18.14 -6.35 12.60
N ALA A 119 -18.32 -6.10 13.91
CA ALA A 119 -17.62 -6.82 14.96
C ALA A 119 -17.97 -8.32 14.96
N GLU A 120 -19.25 -8.65 14.77
CA GLU A 120 -19.71 -10.04 14.74
C GLU A 120 -19.22 -10.78 13.49
N ARG A 121 -19.26 -10.16 12.31
CA ARG A 121 -18.69 -10.74 11.08
C ARG A 121 -17.19 -10.98 11.20
N THR A 122 -16.46 -10.04 11.79
CA THR A 122 -15.00 -10.18 11.98
C THR A 122 -14.67 -11.34 12.91
N ARG A 123 -15.44 -11.53 13.98
CA ARG A 123 -15.29 -12.65 14.91
C ARG A 123 -15.59 -14.00 14.26
N ARG A 124 -16.68 -14.11 13.49
CA ARG A 124 -17.03 -15.34 12.77
C ARG A 124 -15.97 -15.74 11.74
N ILE A 125 -15.39 -14.77 11.04
CA ILE A 125 -14.30 -15.02 10.09
C ILE A 125 -13.04 -15.47 10.84
N ALA A 126 -12.69 -14.84 11.95
CA ALA A 126 -11.54 -15.25 12.76
C ALA A 126 -11.70 -16.67 13.34
N GLU A 127 -12.89 -17.03 13.81
CA GLU A 127 -13.21 -18.36 14.33
C GLU A 127 -13.16 -19.43 13.22
N ALA A 128 -13.70 -19.14 12.03
CA ALA A 128 -13.62 -20.05 10.88
C ALA A 128 -12.17 -20.28 10.41
N MET A 129 -11.36 -19.22 10.37
CA MET A 129 -9.95 -19.31 9.99
C MET A 129 -9.12 -20.04 11.05
N ALA A 130 -9.49 -19.96 12.34
CA ALA A 130 -8.83 -20.72 13.41
C ALA A 130 -9.15 -22.22 13.33
N ALA A 131 -10.40 -22.59 13.01
CA ALA A 131 -10.78 -23.98 12.81
C ALA A 131 -10.05 -24.60 11.60
N GLU A 132 -9.99 -23.89 10.47
CA GLU A 132 -9.30 -24.37 9.26
C GLU A 132 -7.78 -24.53 9.48
N ARG A 133 -7.17 -23.67 10.31
CA ARG A 133 -5.76 -23.78 10.68
C ARG A 133 -5.50 -24.99 11.58
N ALA A 134 -6.37 -25.25 12.57
CA ALA A 134 -6.24 -26.42 13.44
C ALA A 134 -6.37 -27.73 12.65
N GLU A 135 -7.28 -27.78 11.67
CA GLU A 135 -7.43 -28.94 10.78
C GLU A 135 -6.21 -29.15 9.88
N ARG A 136 -5.65 -28.07 9.30
CA ARG A 136 -4.42 -28.15 8.51
C ARG A 136 -3.20 -28.53 9.33
N GLU A 137 -3.09 -28.02 10.55
CA GLU A 137 -2.00 -28.40 11.47
C GLU A 137 -2.11 -29.88 11.87
N ALA A 138 -3.32 -30.39 12.11
CA ALA A 138 -3.54 -31.80 12.37
C ALA A 138 -3.24 -32.68 11.14
N GLU A 139 -3.62 -32.24 9.94
CA GLU A 139 -3.32 -32.95 8.69
C GLU A 139 -1.82 -32.97 8.37
N ILE A 140 -1.12 -31.86 8.63
CA ILE A 140 0.34 -31.77 8.48
C ILE A 140 1.03 -32.67 9.51
N ALA A 141 0.57 -32.68 10.76
CA ALA A 141 1.11 -33.56 11.80
C ALA A 141 0.88 -35.04 11.49
N ALA A 142 -0.30 -35.40 10.97
CA ALA A 142 -0.62 -36.76 10.55
C ALA A 142 0.25 -37.21 9.36
N LYS A 143 0.43 -36.35 8.36
CA LYS A 143 1.31 -36.62 7.21
C LYS A 143 2.77 -36.70 7.60
N ALA A 144 3.22 -35.90 8.58
CA ALA A 144 4.57 -35.97 9.13
C ALA A 144 4.80 -37.29 9.86
N ALA A 145 3.85 -37.74 10.69
CA ALA A 145 3.93 -39.02 11.37
C ALA A 145 3.91 -40.21 10.38
N GLU A 146 3.11 -40.14 9.31
CA GLU A 146 3.09 -41.15 8.26
C GLU A 146 4.41 -41.18 7.46
N ALA A 147 5.01 -40.01 7.20
CA ALA A 147 6.31 -39.92 6.54
C ALA A 147 7.42 -40.52 7.42
N GLU A 148 7.44 -40.23 8.73
CA GLU A 148 8.39 -40.82 9.66
C GLU A 148 8.23 -42.35 9.78
N ALA A 149 7.00 -42.85 9.81
CA ALA A 149 6.72 -44.29 9.81
C ALA A 149 7.18 -44.98 8.51
N LYS A 150 7.03 -44.33 7.35
CA LYS A 150 7.54 -44.82 6.06
C LYS A 150 9.07 -44.79 5.96
N LEU A 151 9.72 -43.80 6.58
CA LEU A 151 11.18 -43.75 6.71
C LEU A 151 11.72 -44.87 7.61
N ALA A 152 11.03 -45.21 8.70
CA ALA A 152 11.41 -46.31 9.58
C ALA A 152 11.23 -47.70 8.91
N ALA A 153 10.22 -47.87 8.04
CA ALA A 153 10.00 -49.11 7.31
C ALA A 153 10.92 -49.31 6.08
N GLY A 154 11.58 -48.24 5.61
CA GLY A 154 12.48 -48.28 4.43
C GLY A 154 13.94 -48.64 4.72
N GLY A 155 14.29 -48.93 5.98
CA GLY A 155 15.67 -49.12 6.44
C GLY A 155 16.30 -50.50 6.19
N ASP A 156 15.51 -51.53 5.87
CA ASP A 156 16.02 -52.89 5.63
C ASP A 156 16.04 -53.21 4.13
N GLY A 157 17.13 -52.86 3.43
CA GLY A 157 17.21 -53.24 2.01
C GLY A 157 18.43 -52.87 1.20
N LYS A 158 19.52 -52.36 1.77
CA LYS A 158 20.75 -52.10 0.98
C LYS A 158 22.05 -52.19 1.79
N SER A 159 22.31 -53.37 2.34
CA SER A 159 23.67 -53.82 2.61
C SER A 159 23.78 -55.25 2.09
N GLY A 160 24.30 -55.42 0.88
CA GLY A 160 24.39 -56.73 0.24
C GLY A 160 24.63 -56.63 -1.26
N ALA A 161 25.86 -56.28 -1.64
CA ALA A 161 26.62 -56.77 -2.80
C ALA A 161 27.89 -55.92 -2.97
#